data_AF-T1ER14-F1
#
_entry.id   AF-T1ER14-F1
#
_cell.length_a   1.000
_cell.length_b   1.000
_cell.length_c   1.000
_cell.angle_alpha   90.00
_cell.angle_beta   90.00
_cell.angle_gamma   90.00
#
_symmetry.space_group_name_H-M   'P 1'
#
loop_
_entity.id
_entity.type
_entity.pdbx_description
1 polymer ?
#
loop_
_entity_poly.entity_id
_entity_poly.type
_entity_poly.pdbx_seq_one_letter_code
_entity_poly.pdbx_strand_id
1 'polypeptide(L)'
;MCEPPMPSVQVDSIVQKEDNQDVWKKPLSSKLHKKFQVAYSKRLKSKNPIKPGPLLVDLSDAAIRNAVLLAAKKLREFDKFKSVYISPDLTEAERQLDYKFS
;
A
#
# COMPACT_ATOMS: atom_id res chain seq x y z
N MET A 1 -13.83 57.01 -14.67
CA MET A 1 -13.07 56.11 -13.77
C MET A 1 -13.81 54.80 -13.76
N CYS A 2 -13.35 53.80 -14.52
CA CYS A 2 -13.95 52.46 -14.53
C CYS A 2 -12.98 51.53 -13.81
N GLU A 3 -13.44 50.88 -12.75
CA GLU A 3 -12.64 49.91 -12.00
C GLU A 3 -12.31 48.69 -12.89
N PRO A 4 -11.08 48.14 -12.80
CA PRO A 4 -10.73 46.96 -13.57
C PRO A 4 -11.51 45.73 -13.07
N PRO A 5 -11.93 44.83 -13.97
CA PRO A 5 -12.60 43.61 -13.56
C PRO A 5 -11.65 42.71 -12.75
N MET A 6 -12.15 42.21 -11.63
CA MET A 6 -11.47 41.26 -10.75
C MET A 6 -11.06 39.99 -11.52
N PRO A 7 -9.85 39.45 -11.29
CA PRO A 7 -9.44 38.20 -11.93
C PRO A 7 -10.29 37.03 -11.42
N SER A 8 -10.75 36.21 -12.36
CA SER A 8 -11.46 34.97 -12.10
C SER A 8 -10.54 33.99 -11.36
N VAL A 9 -10.93 33.62 -10.15
CA VAL A 9 -10.26 32.56 -9.38
C VAL A 9 -10.51 31.25 -10.11
N GLN A 10 -9.48 30.74 -10.79
CA GLN A 10 -9.48 29.37 -11.27
C GLN A 10 -9.42 28.47 -10.05
N VAL A 11 -10.52 27.78 -9.78
CA VAL A 11 -10.57 26.73 -8.77
C VAL A 11 -9.71 25.61 -9.31
N ASP A 12 -8.46 25.55 -8.84
CA ASP A 12 -7.54 24.47 -9.15
C ASP A 12 -8.27 23.14 -8.96
N SER A 13 -8.27 22.39 -10.05
CA SER A 13 -8.93 21.11 -10.18
C SER A 13 -8.59 20.27 -8.95
N ILE A 14 -9.62 19.88 -8.19
CA ILE A 14 -9.51 18.89 -7.13
C ILE A 14 -8.80 17.70 -7.76
N VAL A 15 -7.53 17.52 -7.44
CA VAL A 15 -6.79 16.31 -7.76
C VAL A 15 -7.56 15.22 -7.06
N GLN A 16 -8.39 14.51 -7.83
CA GLN A 16 -8.97 13.26 -7.41
C GLN A 16 -7.79 12.36 -7.12
N LYS A 17 -7.43 12.25 -5.84
CA LYS A 17 -6.59 11.17 -5.36
C LYS A 17 -7.42 9.92 -5.56
N GLU A 18 -7.32 9.33 -6.75
CA GLU A 18 -7.75 7.96 -6.95
C GLU A 18 -7.15 7.16 -5.80
N ASP A 19 -8.02 6.50 -5.04
CA ASP A 19 -7.66 5.52 -4.04
C ASP A 19 -6.94 4.38 -4.75
N ASN A 20 -5.65 4.58 -5.02
CA ASN A 20 -4.82 3.67 -5.78
C ASN A 20 -4.37 2.52 -4.86
N GLN A 21 -5.36 1.85 -4.26
CA GLN A 21 -5.19 0.75 -3.32
C GLN A 21 -4.59 -0.49 -4.00
N ASP A 22 -4.52 -0.50 -5.34
CA ASP A 22 -4.25 -1.68 -6.16
C ASP A 22 -2.96 -1.63 -6.99
N VAL A 23 -2.16 -0.56 -6.92
CA VAL A 23 -0.90 -0.42 -7.69
C VAL A 23 0.05 -1.61 -7.47
N TRP A 24 0.07 -2.15 -6.25
CA TRP A 24 0.96 -3.24 -5.86
C TRP A 24 0.50 -4.62 -6.37
N LYS A 25 -0.78 -4.79 -6.71
CA LYS A 25 -1.34 -6.09 -7.14
C LYS A 25 -0.75 -6.55 -8.46
N LYS A 26 -0.61 -5.65 -9.43
CA LYS A 26 -0.07 -5.94 -10.78
C LYS A 26 1.35 -6.52 -10.75
N PRO A 27 2.34 -5.87 -10.12
CA PRO A 27 3.72 -6.40 -10.08
C PRO A 27 3.87 -7.66 -9.20
N LEU A 28 3.01 -7.86 -8.20
CA LEU A 28 3.01 -9.12 -7.44
C LEU A 28 2.41 -10.28 -8.24
N SER A 29 1.29 -10.02 -8.92
CA SER A 29 0.58 -11.02 -9.73
C SER A 29 1.36 -11.46 -10.96
N SER A 30 2.32 -10.67 -11.44
CA SER A 30 3.21 -11.11 -12.52
C SER A 30 4.33 -12.02 -12.01
N LYS A 31 4.81 -11.82 -10.78
CA LYS A 31 5.82 -12.68 -10.15
C LYS A 31 5.24 -13.97 -9.57
N LEU A 32 3.98 -13.93 -9.14
CA LEU A 32 3.23 -15.11 -8.76
C LEU A 32 2.61 -15.67 -10.04
N HIS A 33 2.97 -16.88 -10.47
CA HIS A 33 2.29 -17.54 -11.61
C HIS A 33 0.80 -17.88 -11.32
N LYS A 34 0.20 -17.27 -10.30
CA LYS A 34 -1.18 -17.41 -9.85
C LYS A 34 -1.75 -16.03 -9.58
N LYS A 35 -2.94 -15.76 -10.13
CA LYS A 35 -3.75 -14.63 -9.69
C LYS A 35 -4.19 -14.88 -8.26
N PHE A 36 -4.12 -13.86 -7.42
CA PHE A 36 -4.64 -13.92 -6.06
C PHE A 36 -5.85 -13.01 -5.91
N GLN A 37 -6.76 -13.40 -5.02
CA GLN A 37 -7.92 -12.61 -4.66
C GLN A 37 -7.71 -12.03 -3.26
N VAL A 38 -8.11 -10.77 -3.09
CA VAL A 38 -8.10 -10.08 -1.81
C VAL A 38 -9.49 -10.22 -1.23
N ALA A 39 -9.59 -10.90 -0.09
CA ALA A 39 -10.86 -11.03 0.63
C ALA A 39 -11.21 -9.72 1.36
N TYR A 40 -10.18 -9.05 1.90
CA TYR A 40 -10.36 -7.83 2.66
C TYR A 40 -9.17 -6.89 2.48
N SER A 41 -9.45 -5.60 2.39
CA SER A 41 -8.41 -4.57 2.45
C SER A 41 -8.91 -3.34 3.18
N LYS A 42 -8.13 -2.84 4.15
CA LYS A 42 -8.45 -1.62 4.88
C LYS A 42 -7.20 -0.90 5.35
N ARG A 43 -7.18 0.42 5.24
CA ARG A 43 -6.15 1.24 5.88
C ARG A 43 -6.44 1.43 7.35
N LEU A 44 -5.44 1.15 8.20
CA LEU A 44 -5.51 1.50 9.61
C LEU A 44 -5.34 3.01 9.78
N LYS A 45 -5.96 3.56 10.82
CA LYS A 45 -5.85 4.99 11.12
C LYS A 45 -4.41 5.30 11.56
N SER A 46 -3.78 6.25 10.88
CA SER A 46 -2.49 6.81 11.29
C SER A 46 -2.70 8.02 12.18
N LYS A 47 -1.91 8.15 13.24
CA LYS A 47 -1.85 9.39 14.04
C LYS A 47 -1.21 10.55 13.26
N ASN A 48 -0.38 10.24 12.27
CA ASN A 48 0.29 11.23 11.44
C ASN A 48 -0.49 11.44 10.14
N PRO A 49 -1.05 12.64 9.88
CA PRO A 49 -1.85 12.92 8.68
C PRO A 49 -1.02 13.04 7.40
N ILE A 50 0.30 13.21 7.50
CA ILE A 50 1.21 13.39 6.36
C ILE A 50 1.54 12.05 5.70
N LYS A 51 1.53 10.95 6.47
CA LYS A 51 1.86 9.61 5.98
C LYS A 51 0.60 8.75 5.89
N PRO A 52 0.37 8.03 4.77
CA PRO A 52 -0.75 7.11 4.68
C PRO A 52 -0.61 6.01 5.74
N GLY A 53 -1.72 5.69 6.40
CA GLY A 53 -1.76 4.57 7.34
C GLY A 53 -1.48 3.23 6.63
N PRO A 54 -0.98 2.24 7.40
CA PRO A 54 -0.67 0.93 6.85
C PRO A 54 -1.93 0.27 6.28
N LEU A 55 -1.77 -0.40 5.15
CA LEU A 55 -2.83 -1.14 4.49
C LEU A 55 -2.81 -2.58 5.03
N LEU A 56 -3.87 -2.97 5.74
CA LEU A 56 -4.13 -4.35 6.09
C LEU A 56 -4.77 -5.03 4.88
N VAL A 57 -4.25 -6.20 4.50
CA VAL A 57 -4.75 -6.98 3.39
C VAL A 57 -4.89 -8.43 3.84
N ASP A 58 -6.09 -8.97 3.67
CA ASP A 58 -6.37 -10.39 3.82
C ASP A 58 -6.60 -11.03 2.45
N LEU A 59 -5.99 -12.19 2.25
CA LEU A 59 -6.07 -12.93 1.00
C LEU A 59 -7.16 -13.98 1.12
N SER A 60 -7.93 -14.19 0.05
CA SER A 60 -8.98 -15.23 0.03
C SER A 60 -8.43 -16.64 0.18
N ASP A 61 -7.18 -16.85 -0.22
CA ASP A 61 -6.44 -18.10 -0.03
C ASP A 61 -5.24 -17.83 0.88
N ALA A 62 -5.21 -18.46 2.06
CA ALA A 62 -4.11 -18.31 3.00
C ALA A 62 -2.83 -19.00 2.51
N ALA A 63 -2.92 -20.01 1.64
CA ALA A 63 -1.77 -20.78 1.18
C ALA A 63 -0.83 -19.94 0.31
N ILE A 64 -1.35 -18.94 -0.39
CA ILE A 64 -0.55 -18.04 -1.24
C ILE A 64 0.15 -16.92 -0.44
N ARG A 65 -0.20 -16.71 0.84
CA ARG A 65 0.36 -15.64 1.68
C ARG A 65 1.88 -15.64 1.68
N ASN A 66 2.49 -16.80 1.91
CA ASN A 66 3.95 -16.89 1.99
C ASN A 66 4.61 -16.64 0.63
N ALA A 67 3.97 -17.08 -0.47
CA ALA A 67 4.46 -16.80 -1.82
C ALA A 67 4.40 -15.29 -2.14
N VAL A 68 3.32 -14.62 -1.75
CA VAL A 68 3.15 -13.15 -1.83
C VAL A 68 4.27 -12.43 -1.08
N LEU A 69 4.55 -12.83 0.16
CA LEU A 69 5.62 -12.23 0.97
C LEU A 69 7.01 -12.43 0.35
N LEU A 70 7.29 -13.64 -0.17
CA LEU A 70 8.55 -13.92 -0.88
C LEU A 70 8.70 -13.09 -2.15
N ALA A 71 7.63 -12.97 -2.95
CA ALA A 71 7.63 -12.15 -4.16
C ALA A 71 7.82 -10.66 -3.84
N ALA A 72 7.20 -10.18 -2.76
CA ALA A 72 7.38 -8.82 -2.25
C ALA A 72 8.81 -8.54 -1.83
N LYS A 73 9.46 -9.46 -1.11
CA LYS A 73 10.88 -9.34 -0.74
C LYS A 73 11.77 -9.17 -1.97
N LYS A 74 11.53 -9.97 -3.03
CA LYS A 74 12.23 -9.85 -4.32
C LYS A 74 11.89 -8.58 -5.09
N LEU A 75 10.72 -7.98 -4.90
CA LEU A 75 10.37 -6.70 -5.54
C LEU A 75 11.16 -5.54 -4.95
N ARG A 76 11.54 -5.63 -3.68
CA ARG A 76 12.28 -4.57 -2.97
C ARG A 76 13.70 -4.33 -3.51
N GLU A 77 14.26 -5.30 -4.22
CA GLU A 77 15.56 -5.17 -4.92
C GLU A 77 15.50 -4.12 -6.05
N PHE A 78 14.31 -3.84 -6.59
CA PHE A 78 14.10 -2.85 -7.63
C PHE A 78 13.86 -1.46 -7.02
N ASP A 79 14.56 -0.42 -7.51
CA ASP A 79 14.50 0.94 -6.94
C ASP A 79 13.08 1.50 -6.82
N LYS A 80 12.21 1.18 -7.79
CA LYS A 80 10.81 1.63 -7.81
C LYS A 80 9.98 1.12 -6.62
N PHE A 81 10.39 0.03 -5.97
CA PHE A 81 9.66 -0.60 -4.87
C PHE A 81 10.40 -0.54 -3.53
N LYS A 82 11.56 0.13 -3.44
CA LYS A 82 12.32 0.28 -2.19
C LYS A 82 11.53 0.98 -1.08
N SER A 83 10.61 1.87 -1.45
CA SER A 83 9.77 2.65 -0.54
C SER A 83 8.54 1.91 -0.01
N VAL A 84 8.21 0.74 -0.57
CA VAL A 84 7.04 -0.06 -0.17
C VAL A 84 7.50 -1.26 0.63
N TYR A 85 6.90 -1.45 1.80
CA TYR A 85 7.17 -2.58 2.69
C TYR A 85 5.91 -3.42 2.87
N ILE A 86 6.04 -4.73 2.68
CA ILE A 86 4.98 -5.72 2.90
C ILE A 86 5.54 -6.70 3.92
N SER A 87 4.91 -6.80 5.08
CA SER A 87 5.25 -7.74 6.15
C SER A 87 4.08 -8.63 6.49
N PRO A 88 4.33 -9.84 7.02
CA PRO A 88 3.29 -10.60 7.68
C PRO A 88 2.70 -9.81 8.85
N ASP A 89 1.40 -9.98 9.10
CA ASP A 89 0.80 -9.57 10.35
C ASP A 89 1.07 -10.65 11.39
N LEU A 90 2.00 -10.35 12.30
CA LEU A 90 2.40 -11.23 13.38
C LEU A 90 1.70 -10.80 14.67
N THR A 91 1.31 -11.78 15.47
CA THR A 91 0.88 -11.54 16.84
C THR A 91 2.04 -10.96 17.67
N GLU A 92 1.75 -10.36 18.82
CA GLU A 92 2.80 -9.82 19.69
C GLU A 92 3.78 -10.91 20.15
N ALA A 93 3.29 -12.11 20.43
CA ALA A 93 4.13 -13.26 20.81
C ALA A 93 5.08 -13.64 19.67
N GLU A 94 4.58 -13.74 18.44
CA GLU A 94 5.39 -14.04 17.26
C GLU A 94 6.43 -12.95 16.98
N ARG A 95 6.07 -11.66 17.13
CA ARG A 95 7.04 -10.55 17.00
C ARG A 95 8.17 -10.65 18.03
N GLN A 96 7.85 -10.99 19.27
CA GLN A 96 8.87 -11.14 20.32
C GLN A 96 9.83 -12.30 20.04
N LEU A 97 9.33 -13.39 19.44
CA LEU A 97 10.19 -14.48 18.98
C LEU A 97 11.08 -14.02 17.82
N ASP A 98 10.51 -13.33 16.84
CA ASP A 98 11.25 -12.82 15.67
C ASP A 98 12.42 -11.91 16.11
N TYR A 99 12.22 -11.04 17.10
CA TYR A 99 13.29 -10.19 17.64
C TYR A 99 14.40 -10.94 18.40
N LYS A 100 14.08 -12.10 19.00
CA LYS A 100 15.06 -12.89 19.77
C LYS A 100 15.94 -13.75 18.86
N PHE A 101 15.44 -14.09 17.67
CA PHE A 101 16.09 -15.02 16.74
C PHE A 101 16.55 -14.37 15.42
N SER A 102 16.33 -13.05 15.24
CA SER A 102 16.88 -12.24 14.14
C SER A 102 18.20 -11.57 14.52
#